data_AF-A0A9D0Z6P3-F1
#
_entry.id   AF-A0A9D0Z6P3-F1
#
_cell.length_a   1.000
_cell.length_b   1.000
_cell.length_c   1.000
_cell.angle_alpha   90.00
_cell.angle_beta   90.00
_cell.angle_gamma   90.00
#
_symmetry.space_group_name_H-M   'P 1'
#
loop_
_entity.id
_entity.type
_entity.pdbx_description
1 polymer ?
#
loop_
_entity_poly.entity_id
_entity_poly.type
_entity_poly.pdbx_seq_one_letter_code
_entity_poly.pdbx_strand_id
1 'polypeptide(L)'
;MTEFEYDCLQKKLVALSAQHRVGRRRQVTLPSDRLNEAELARRNGPCRIYRLGRPMKLAEFEAMPPDLQRDYLRRLRQRGADDASVSRMLGIGRQRVQALRTRHRVDFDRPDPAAWKDFLGEENG
;
A
#
# COMPACT_ATOMS: atom_id res chain seq x y z
N MET A 1 66.44 -1.69 14.87
CA MET A 1 65.15 -2.30 14.54
C MET A 1 65.42 -3.35 13.48
N THR A 2 65.14 -4.61 13.78
CA THR A 2 65.32 -5.72 12.84
C THR A 2 64.21 -5.74 11.80
N GLU A 3 64.44 -6.38 10.66
CA GLU A 3 63.44 -6.53 9.59
C GLU A 3 62.15 -7.22 10.10
N PHE A 4 62.31 -8.19 11.00
CA PHE A 4 61.21 -8.87 11.67
C PHE A 4 60.39 -7.91 12.56
N GLU A 5 61.04 -7.08 13.36
CA GLU A 5 60.36 -6.07 14.20
C GLU A 5 59.60 -5.06 13.35
N TYR A 6 60.14 -4.67 12.19
CA TYR A 6 59.51 -3.75 11.27
C TYR A 6 58.25 -4.36 10.62
N ASP A 7 58.32 -5.61 10.18
CA ASP A 7 57.17 -6.35 9.64
C ASP A 7 56.05 -6.53 10.69
N CYS A 8 56.41 -6.86 11.93
CA CYS A 8 55.46 -6.91 13.05
C CYS A 8 54.79 -5.55 13.30
N LEU A 9 55.55 -4.45 13.24
CA LEU A 9 55.02 -3.09 13.38
C LEU A 9 54.02 -2.77 12.26
N GLN A 10 54.39 -3.03 11.01
CA GLN A 10 53.54 -2.79 9.84
C GLN A 10 52.22 -3.57 9.92
N LYS A 11 52.29 -4.87 10.25
CA LYS A 11 51.09 -5.71 10.43
C LYS A 11 50.18 -5.19 11.53
N LYS A 12 50.75 -4.74 12.66
CA LYS A 12 49.99 -4.15 13.77
C LYS A 12 49.31 -2.84 13.35
N LEU A 13 50.00 -1.96 12.62
CA LEU A 13 49.44 -0.71 12.11
C LEU A 13 48.30 -0.96 11.13
N VAL A 14 48.44 -1.92 10.21
CA VAL A 14 47.40 -2.32 9.26
C VAL A 14 46.17 -2.86 9.99
N ALA A 15 46.37 -3.72 11.00
CA ALA A 15 45.26 -4.26 11.80
C ALA A 15 44.50 -3.17 12.56
N LEU A 16 45.21 -2.20 13.16
CA LEU A 16 44.61 -1.04 13.83
C LEU A 16 43.84 -0.16 12.83
N SER A 17 44.40 0.11 11.65
CA SER A 17 43.72 0.87 10.59
C SER A 17 42.42 0.20 10.13
N ALA A 18 42.40 -1.13 10.00
CA ALA A 18 41.21 -1.88 9.62
C ALA A 18 40.08 -1.75 10.66
N GLN A 19 40.41 -1.68 11.95
CA GLN A 19 39.44 -1.44 13.04
C GLN A 19 38.78 -0.06 12.99
N HIS A 20 39.38 0.92 12.31
CA HIS A 20 38.77 2.25 12.13
C HIS A 20 37.80 2.32 10.94
N ARG A 21 37.85 1.36 9.99
CA ARG A 21 36.95 1.33 8.82
C ARG A 21 35.57 0.78 9.14
N VAL A 22 35.50 -0.10 10.13
CA VAL A 22 34.26 -0.70 10.63
C VAL A 22 34.14 -0.31 12.09
N GLY A 23 33.11 0.45 12.43
CA GLY A 23 32.87 0.85 13.82
C GLY A 23 32.93 -0.35 14.78
N ARG A 24 33.34 -0.12 16.02
CA ARG A 24 33.49 -1.15 17.07
C ARG A 24 32.26 -2.06 17.25
N ARG A 25 31.07 -1.59 16.85
CA ARG A 25 29.83 -2.36 16.78
C ARG A 25 29.57 -2.76 15.32
N ARG A 26 29.31 -4.04 15.06
CA ARG A 26 28.89 -4.57 13.74
C ARG A 26 27.51 -4.08 13.27
N GLN A 27 26.99 -3.01 13.86
CA GLN A 27 25.67 -2.46 13.57
C GLN A 27 25.84 -1.18 12.77
N VAL A 28 25.37 -1.20 11.53
CA VAL A 28 25.29 -0.03 10.67
C VAL A 28 23.98 0.67 10.99
N THR A 29 24.02 1.98 11.21
CA THR A 29 22.81 2.79 11.34
C THR A 29 22.61 3.55 10.04
N LEU A 30 21.40 3.50 9.49
CA LEU A 30 21.01 4.33 8.37
C LEU A 30 20.64 5.72 8.89
N PRO A 31 20.83 6.79 8.09
CA PRO A 31 20.33 8.11 8.45
C PRO A 31 18.82 8.14 8.73
N SER A 32 18.06 7.18 8.18
CA SER A 32 16.63 7.01 8.44
C SER A 32 16.30 6.54 9.86
N ASP A 33 17.24 5.87 10.55
CA ASP A 33 16.98 5.27 11.86
C ASP A 33 16.92 6.32 12.98
N ARG A 34 17.35 7.54 12.68
CA ARG A 34 17.33 8.69 13.61
C ARG A 34 16.18 9.67 13.33
N LEU A 35 15.32 9.36 12.36
CA LEU A 35 14.18 10.23 12.06
C LEU A 35 13.14 10.11 13.16
N ASN A 36 12.68 11.25 13.66
CA ASN A 36 11.51 11.27 14.53
C ASN A 36 10.22 11.05 13.72
N GLU A 37 9.10 10.79 14.39
CA GLU A 37 7.82 10.53 13.74
C GLU A 37 7.37 11.67 12.80
N ALA A 38 7.66 12.93 13.15
CA ALA A 38 7.31 14.09 12.33
C ALA A 38 8.16 14.16 11.04
N GLU A 39 9.44 13.82 11.12
CA GLU A 39 10.34 13.75 9.97
C GLU A 39 9.99 12.58 9.05
N LEU A 40 9.60 11.44 9.62
CA LEU A 40 9.07 10.30 8.87
C LEU A 40 7.76 10.67 8.16
N ALA A 41 6.84 11.35 8.84
CA ALA A 41 5.60 11.82 8.24
C ALA A 41 5.85 12.83 7.10
N ARG A 42 6.77 13.79 7.30
CA ARG A 42 7.17 14.75 6.28
C ARG A 42 7.80 14.06 5.07
N ARG A 43 8.62 13.03 5.30
CA ARG A 43 9.26 12.25 4.23
C ARG A 43 8.27 11.42 3.43
N ASN A 44 7.28 10.81 4.10
CA ASN A 44 6.30 9.92 3.46
C ASN A 44 5.21 10.68 2.70
N GLY A 45 5.08 11.99 2.92
CA GLY A 45 4.03 12.80 2.29
C GLY A 45 2.63 12.44 2.81
N PRO A 46 1.57 13.02 2.22
CA PRO A 46 0.21 12.75 2.66
C PRO A 46 -0.20 11.30 2.33
N CYS A 47 -0.29 10.46 3.36
CA CYS A 47 -0.83 9.10 3.26
C CYS A 47 -2.37 9.15 3.11
N ARG A 48 -2.91 8.60 2.03
CA ARG A 48 -4.36 8.44 1.83
C ARG A 48 -4.78 7.01 2.16
N ILE A 49 -5.82 6.86 2.99
CA ILE A 49 -6.36 5.56 3.38
C ILE A 49 -7.68 5.33 2.64
N TYR A 50 -7.74 4.27 1.83
CA TYR A 50 -8.93 3.91 1.06
C TYR A 50 -9.56 2.62 1.61
N ARG A 51 -10.85 2.67 1.97
CA ARG A 51 -11.57 1.56 2.60
C ARG A 51 -12.33 0.75 1.54
N LEU A 52 -11.63 -0.11 0.82
CA LEU A 52 -12.23 -0.99 -0.22
C LEU A 52 -13.24 -2.02 0.34
N GLY A 53 -13.19 -2.24 1.65
CA GLY A 53 -14.03 -3.20 2.35
C GLY A 53 -15.45 -2.73 2.63
N ARG A 54 -15.79 -1.46 2.38
CA ARG A 54 -17.10 -0.86 2.72
C ARG A 54 -17.78 -0.22 1.50
N PRO A 55 -19.11 -0.07 1.52
CA PRO A 55 -19.82 0.77 0.57
C PRO A 55 -19.29 2.20 0.64
N MET A 56 -19.15 2.87 -0.49
CA MET A 56 -18.68 4.26 -0.58
C MET A 56 -19.45 5.04 -1.63
N LYS A 57 -19.44 6.37 -1.55
CA LYS A 57 -20.08 7.25 -2.53
C LYS A 57 -19.20 7.45 -3.77
N LEU A 58 -19.79 7.94 -4.86
CA LEU A 58 -19.06 8.23 -6.11
C LEU A 58 -17.84 9.16 -5.89
N ALA A 59 -17.97 10.20 -5.06
CA ALA A 59 -16.87 11.14 -4.80
C ALA A 59 -15.64 10.44 -4.20
N GLU A 60 -15.85 9.48 -3.29
CA GLU A 60 -14.77 8.68 -2.70
C GLU A 60 -14.16 7.72 -3.73
N PHE A 61 -15.00 7.14 -4.59
CA PHE A 61 -14.56 6.30 -5.69
C PHE A 61 -13.70 7.06 -6.70
N GLU A 62 -14.12 8.25 -7.12
CA GLU A 62 -13.40 9.06 -8.10
C GLU A 62 -12.10 9.66 -7.53
N ALA A 63 -12.01 9.85 -6.21
CA ALA A 63 -10.79 10.26 -5.52
C ALA A 63 -9.72 9.15 -5.45
N MET A 64 -10.08 7.89 -5.74
CA MET A 64 -9.13 6.78 -5.80
C MET A 64 -8.32 6.77 -7.11
N PRO A 65 -7.05 6.35 -7.05
CA PRO A 65 -6.29 5.93 -8.22
C PRO A 65 -7.00 4.87 -9.08
N PRO A 66 -6.80 4.84 -10.42
CA PRO A 66 -7.51 3.94 -11.32
C PRO A 66 -7.33 2.44 -11.04
N ASP A 67 -6.18 2.05 -10.48
CA ASP A 67 -5.88 0.70 -10.04
C ASP A 67 -6.72 0.29 -8.83
N LEU A 68 -6.86 1.18 -7.84
CA LEU A 68 -7.73 0.98 -6.68
C LEU A 68 -9.22 1.00 -7.05
N GLN A 69 -9.62 1.87 -7.99
CA GLN A 69 -10.97 1.83 -8.57
C GLN A 69 -11.28 0.46 -9.20
N ARG A 70 -10.32 -0.09 -9.96
CA ARG A 70 -10.46 -1.43 -10.55
C ARG A 70 -10.55 -2.51 -9.47
N ASP A 71 -9.70 -2.46 -8.44
CA ASP A 71 -9.73 -3.43 -7.34
C ASP A 71 -11.05 -3.36 -6.56
N TYR A 72 -11.56 -2.15 -6.34
CA TYR A 72 -12.86 -1.94 -5.71
C TYR A 72 -13.98 -2.61 -6.51
N LEU A 73 -14.08 -2.36 -7.82
CA LEU A 73 -15.11 -2.97 -8.66
C LEU A 73 -15.00 -4.51 -8.68
N ARG A 74 -13.78 -5.06 -8.67
CA ARG A 74 -13.59 -6.53 -8.55
C ARG A 74 -14.12 -7.07 -7.22
N ARG A 75 -13.90 -6.37 -6.12
CA ARG A 75 -14.44 -6.75 -4.81
C ARG A 75 -15.96 -6.64 -4.77
N LEU A 76 -16.55 -5.64 -5.42
CA LEU A 76 -18.01 -5.55 -5.55
C LEU A 76 -18.57 -6.77 -6.29
N ARG A 77 -17.95 -7.16 -7.41
CA ARG A 77 -18.29 -8.40 -8.14
C ARG A 77 -18.21 -9.63 -7.23
N GLN A 78 -17.13 -9.78 -6.45
CA GLN A 78 -16.96 -10.90 -5.53
C GLN A 78 -18.03 -10.95 -4.44
N ARG A 79 -18.64 -9.81 -4.11
CA ARG A 79 -19.74 -9.67 -3.14
C ARG A 79 -21.11 -9.74 -3.80
N GLY A 80 -21.19 -10.20 -5.04
CA GLY A 80 -22.47 -10.42 -5.72
C GLY A 80 -23.13 -9.16 -6.27
N ALA A 81 -22.38 -8.08 -6.49
CA ALA A 81 -22.96 -6.86 -7.05
C ALA A 81 -23.48 -7.06 -8.49
N ASP A 82 -24.58 -6.39 -8.82
CA ASP A 82 -25.08 -6.19 -10.19
C ASP A 82 -25.05 -4.69 -10.58
N ASP A 83 -25.23 -4.40 -11.87
CA ASP A 83 -25.23 -3.02 -12.39
C ASP A 83 -26.25 -2.13 -11.65
N ALA A 84 -27.43 -2.66 -11.33
CA ALA A 84 -28.48 -1.89 -10.69
C ALA A 84 -28.16 -1.58 -9.23
N SER A 85 -27.52 -2.50 -8.50
CA SER A 85 -27.15 -2.25 -7.11
C SER A 85 -25.92 -1.35 -6.99
N VAL A 86 -24.93 -1.48 -7.88
CA VAL A 86 -23.79 -0.54 -7.92
C VAL A 86 -24.25 0.85 -8.32
N SER A 87 -25.19 0.96 -9.27
CA SER A 87 -25.85 2.22 -9.65
C SER A 87 -26.51 2.90 -8.45
N ARG A 88 -27.26 2.14 -7.64
CA ARG A 88 -27.87 2.65 -6.40
C ARG A 88 -26.85 3.05 -5.35
N MET A 89 -25.84 2.22 -5.09
CA MET A 89 -24.79 2.47 -4.09
C MET A 89 -23.99 3.74 -4.41
N LEU A 90 -23.56 3.89 -5.66
CA LEU A 90 -22.77 5.05 -6.09
C LEU A 90 -23.63 6.28 -6.39
N GLY A 91 -24.95 6.14 -6.52
CA GLY A 91 -25.87 7.22 -6.88
C GLY A 91 -25.71 7.69 -8.33
N ILE A 92 -25.40 6.77 -9.25
CA ILE A 92 -25.16 7.07 -10.66
C ILE A 92 -26.08 6.27 -11.58
N GLY A 93 -26.35 6.76 -12.78
CA GLY A 93 -27.13 6.02 -13.78
C GLY A 93 -26.42 4.75 -14.28
N ARG A 94 -27.20 3.74 -14.71
CA ARG A 94 -26.68 2.44 -15.19
C ARG A 94 -25.69 2.56 -16.35
N GLN A 95 -25.90 3.51 -17.27
CA GLN A 95 -24.96 3.76 -18.38
C GLN A 95 -23.56 4.18 -17.88
N ARG A 96 -23.50 4.96 -16.80
CA ARG A 96 -22.21 5.36 -16.20
C ARG A 96 -21.53 4.18 -15.53
N VAL A 97 -22.29 3.26 -14.90
CA VAL A 97 -21.74 2.00 -14.37
C VAL A 97 -21.16 1.15 -15.51
N GLN A 98 -21.87 1.01 -16.63
CA GLN A 98 -21.39 0.27 -17.80
C GLN A 98 -20.12 0.88 -18.40
N ALA A 99 -20.02 2.22 -18.45
CA ALA A 99 -18.81 2.91 -18.87
C ALA A 99 -17.63 2.62 -17.91
N LEU A 100 -17.86 2.61 -16.60
CA LEU A 100 -16.85 2.25 -15.60
C LEU A 100 -16.40 0.79 -15.74
N ARG A 101 -17.35 -0.13 -15.91
CA ARG A 101 -17.06 -1.56 -16.16
C ARG A 101 -16.18 -1.74 -17.38
N THR A 102 -16.52 -1.08 -18.48
CA THR A 102 -15.76 -1.13 -19.73
C THR A 102 -14.36 -0.54 -19.55
N ARG A 103 -14.26 0.62 -18.90
CA ARG A 103 -12.99 1.31 -18.62
C ARG A 103 -12.04 0.45 -17.77
N HIS A 104 -12.56 -0.19 -16.72
CA HIS A 104 -11.76 -0.97 -15.78
C HIS A 104 -11.70 -2.47 -16.11
N ARG A 105 -12.42 -2.91 -17.15
CA ARG A 105 -12.53 -4.31 -17.60
C ARG A 105 -12.99 -5.24 -16.47
N VAL A 106 -14.11 -4.87 -15.83
CA VAL A 106 -14.74 -5.66 -14.76
C VAL A 106 -16.20 -5.87 -15.10
N ASP A 107 -16.63 -7.14 -15.13
CA ASP A 107 -18.01 -7.52 -15.39
C ASP A 107 -18.71 -8.03 -14.13
N PHE A 108 -19.99 -7.69 -14.00
CA PHE A 108 -20.87 -8.15 -12.93
C PHE A 108 -21.74 -9.31 -13.45
N ASP A 109 -21.08 -10.43 -13.73
CA ASP A 109 -21.66 -11.62 -14.39
C ASP A 109 -22.32 -12.63 -13.43
N ARG A 110 -22.01 -12.55 -12.14
CA ARG A 110 -22.51 -13.48 -11.10
C ARG A 110 -23.06 -12.71 -9.89
N PRO A 111 -24.25 -12.11 -10.00
CA PRO A 111 -24.85 -11.40 -8.89
C PRO A 111 -25.31 -12.36 -7.80
N ASP A 112 -25.09 -11.98 -6.55
CA ASP A 112 -25.57 -12.64 -5.34
C ASP A 112 -26.22 -11.58 -4.45
N PRO A 113 -27.55 -11.41 -4.55
CA PRO A 113 -28.27 -10.40 -3.79
C PRO A 113 -28.18 -10.57 -2.28
N ALA A 114 -27.98 -11.79 -1.77
CA ALA A 114 -27.86 -12.03 -0.33
C ALA A 114 -26.52 -11.53 0.18
N ALA A 115 -25.42 -11.96 -0.45
CA ALA A 115 -24.08 -11.48 -0.12
C ALA A 115 -23.94 -9.95 -0.31
N TRP A 116 -24.66 -9.40 -1.29
CA TRP A 116 -24.67 -7.96 -1.52
C TRP A 116 -25.41 -7.17 -0.42
N LYS A 117 -26.54 -7.68 0.07
CA LYS A 117 -27.25 -7.08 1.22
C LYS A 117 -26.41 -7.12 2.49
N ASP A 118 -25.76 -8.25 2.76
CA ASP A 118 -24.83 -8.40 3.88
C ASP A 118 -23.69 -7.37 3.80
N PHE A 119 -23.16 -7.12 2.60
CA PHE A 119 -22.13 -6.11 2.38
C PHE A 119 -22.61 -4.68 2.63
N LEU A 120 -23.86 -4.36 2.29
CA LEU A 120 -24.46 -3.06 2.57
C LEU A 120 -24.79 -2.87 4.06
N GLY A 121 -24.81 -3.95 4.86
CA GLY A 121 -25.24 -3.91 6.25
C GLY A 121 -26.75 -3.71 6.39
N GLU A 122 -27.52 -4.07 5.36
CA GLU A 122 -28.98 -4.16 5.44
C GLU A 122 -29.32 -5.46 6.18
N GLU A 123 -29.36 -5.43 7.52
CA GLU A 123 -29.89 -6.54 8.31
C GLU A 123 -31.33 -6.83 7.84
N ASN A 124 -31.67 -8.12 7.68
CA ASN A 124 -33.01 -8.57 7.33
C ASN A 124 -34.00 -8.07 8.39
N GLY A 125 -34.71 -6.98 8.08
CA GLY A 125 -35.90 -6.53 8.80
C GLY A 125 -37.10 -7.44 8.54
#